data_AF-A0A2U3LQZ7-F1
#
_entry.id   AF-A0A2U3LQZ7-F1
#
_cell.length_a   1.000
_cell.length_b   1.000
_cell.length_c   1.000
_cell.angle_alpha   90.00
_cell.angle_beta   90.00
_cell.angle_gamma   90.00
#
_symmetry.space_group_name_H-M   'P 1'
#
loop_
_entity.id
_entity.type
_entity.pdbx_description
1 polymer ?
#
loop_
_entity_poly.entity_id
_entity_poly.type
_entity_poly.pdbx_seq_one_letter_code
_entity_poly.pdbx_strand_id
1 'polypeptide(L)'
;MSPEISPPVAAAPPAASSRVYSANLLFLTCLVLTVLLGSIARVWHPLSSISLGTSITLGEAVCFLVPACLFALRTGSPAATLRLKWPGAGPSLLGLLAGAAVVPLLRVADRAVAQILGYEFHIAGGQPVSATAVLALVAGSAVAAPICEELVFRGYILTAYEAAGIRPWTAILTITAMFIGQHVSPARAAAVGIHALMLTWLAWRTRSIWPAVAGHLGANGVAMLIGPPQTAAAARALDLAAIPGTALAACCLWRVARSGAVFAWQPVGRRKLPHSSWWPLWLAGLLVAGLASADVVQHRHLSAPAVHGLPVKAPWTAPLHLRYGIQGPSGNIGEADYRLTAQAPGGWRLHGSVEFRAANRMSETPIEMSFDASWSPASLRLYRFSGAVTRAGQKGVFWPREEKPSGQQSALDGGFFSPYELPWRLSAAEPLPRRAAGRLATLDLWESPIEDRGAERLVTVFLEQGEEAVRVPAGEFRTVRVTLGTGASVWYEVNKPFLLIQYRTADVVWMLASRQ
;
A
#
# COMPACT_ATOMS: atom_id res chain seq x y z
N MET A 1 -17.67 -58.03 -40.34
CA MET A 1 -16.34 -57.42 -40.10
C MET A 1 -16.57 -55.94 -39.80
N SER A 2 -16.66 -55.60 -38.51
CA SER A 2 -16.75 -54.21 -38.06
C SER A 2 -15.35 -53.78 -37.61
N PRO A 3 -14.84 -52.61 -38.03
CA PRO A 3 -13.49 -52.19 -37.66
C PRO A 3 -13.47 -51.76 -36.19
N GLU A 4 -12.57 -52.36 -35.43
CA GLU A 4 -12.32 -52.06 -34.03
C GLU A 4 -11.61 -50.69 -33.95
N ILE A 5 -12.36 -49.64 -33.58
CA ILE A 5 -11.80 -48.30 -33.39
C ILE A 5 -11.02 -48.32 -32.08
N SER A 6 -9.69 -48.36 -32.17
CA SER A 6 -8.82 -48.21 -31.02
C SER A 6 -9.03 -46.84 -30.36
N PRO A 7 -9.12 -46.75 -29.02
CA PRO A 7 -9.29 -45.48 -28.33
C PRO A 7 -8.08 -44.57 -28.55
N PRO A 8 -8.25 -43.25 -28.56
CA PRO A 8 -7.14 -42.31 -28.71
C PRO A 8 -6.14 -42.48 -27.56
N VAL A 9 -4.88 -42.71 -27.91
CA VAL A 9 -3.76 -42.75 -26.97
C VAL A 9 -3.69 -41.40 -26.26
N ALA A 10 -3.99 -41.39 -24.96
CA ALA A 10 -3.83 -40.21 -24.12
C ALA A 10 -2.38 -39.72 -24.24
N ALA A 11 -2.19 -38.46 -24.65
CA ALA A 11 -0.87 -37.86 -24.80
C ALA A 11 -0.06 -38.06 -23.51
N ALA A 12 1.13 -38.65 -23.63
CA ALA A 12 2.00 -38.92 -22.50
C ALA A 12 2.24 -37.62 -21.71
N PRO A 13 2.15 -37.63 -20.37
CA PRO A 13 2.37 -36.45 -19.57
C PRO A 13 3.73 -35.79 -19.90
N PRO A 14 3.80 -34.46 -20.06
CA PRO A 14 5.05 -33.79 -20.41
C PRO A 14 6.15 -34.12 -19.41
N ALA A 15 7.36 -34.33 -19.93
CA ALA A 15 8.53 -34.75 -19.17
C ALA A 15 8.82 -33.82 -17.98
N ALA A 16 9.29 -34.36 -16.86
CA ALA A 16 9.54 -33.59 -15.63
C ALA A 16 10.43 -32.33 -15.82
N SER A 17 11.38 -32.35 -16.76
CA SER A 17 12.26 -31.21 -17.08
C SER A 17 11.51 -30.03 -17.71
N SER A 18 10.48 -30.29 -18.53
CA SER A 18 9.65 -29.23 -19.12
C SER A 18 8.73 -28.60 -18.08
N ARG A 19 8.33 -29.33 -17.03
CA ARG A 19 7.48 -28.79 -15.96
C ARG A 19 8.19 -27.79 -15.05
N VAL A 20 9.44 -28.05 -14.67
CA VAL A 20 10.24 -27.11 -13.84
C VAL A 20 10.57 -25.85 -14.62
N TYR A 21 10.92 -26.00 -15.91
CA TYR A 21 11.10 -24.86 -16.81
C TYR A 21 9.83 -24.00 -16.86
N SER A 22 8.67 -24.60 -17.13
CA SER A 22 7.39 -23.88 -17.18
C SER A 22 7.03 -23.21 -15.85
N ALA A 23 7.35 -23.84 -14.71
CA ALA A 23 7.13 -23.24 -13.39
C ALA A 23 8.02 -22.02 -13.14
N ASN A 24 9.30 -22.11 -13.48
CA ASN A 24 10.23 -20.98 -13.37
C ASN A 24 9.87 -19.86 -14.36
N LEU A 25 9.41 -20.21 -15.55
CA LEU A 25 8.94 -19.26 -16.54
C LEU A 25 7.65 -18.56 -16.07
N LEU A 26 6.68 -19.29 -15.51
CA LEU A 26 5.48 -18.71 -14.92
C LEU A 26 5.84 -17.68 -13.84
N PHE A 27 6.77 -18.02 -12.94
CA PHE A 27 7.24 -17.07 -11.93
C PHE A 27 7.85 -15.81 -12.54
N LEU A 28 8.77 -15.96 -13.50
CA LEU A 28 9.36 -14.83 -14.20
C LEU A 28 8.28 -13.99 -14.92
N THR A 29 7.29 -14.61 -15.54
CA THR A 29 6.16 -13.93 -16.18
C THR A 29 5.36 -13.12 -15.17
N CYS A 30 4.97 -13.70 -14.03
CA CYS A 30 4.26 -12.99 -12.97
C CYS A 30 5.09 -11.80 -12.46
N LEU A 31 6.38 -12.00 -12.19
CA LEU A 31 7.29 -10.94 -11.73
C LEU A 31 7.39 -9.79 -12.73
N VAL A 32 7.62 -10.08 -14.01
CA VAL A 32 7.71 -9.07 -15.07
C VAL A 32 6.39 -8.31 -15.22
N LEU A 33 5.25 -9.01 -15.23
CA LEU A 33 3.94 -8.36 -15.30
C LEU A 33 3.69 -7.42 -14.12
N THR A 34 3.99 -7.85 -12.89
CA THR A 34 3.87 -7.00 -11.70
C THR A 34 4.74 -5.74 -11.80
N VAL A 35 6.00 -5.88 -12.24
CA VAL A 35 6.91 -4.74 -12.39
C VAL A 35 6.47 -3.79 -13.50
N LEU A 36 6.05 -4.32 -14.66
CA LEU A 36 5.57 -3.50 -15.78
C LEU A 36 4.29 -2.76 -15.42
N LEU A 37 3.30 -3.44 -14.85
CA LEU A 37 2.03 -2.83 -14.47
C LEU A 37 2.22 -1.78 -13.37
N GLY A 38 3.07 -2.05 -12.38
CA GLY A 38 3.45 -1.07 -11.37
C GLY A 38 4.16 0.14 -11.94
N SER A 39 5.03 -0.05 -12.94
CA SER A 39 5.73 1.06 -13.62
C SER A 39 4.77 1.90 -14.48
N ILE A 40 3.85 1.27 -15.20
CA ILE A 40 2.82 1.96 -15.98
C ILE A 40 1.91 2.77 -15.07
N ALA A 41 1.46 2.19 -13.95
CA ALA A 41 0.61 2.88 -12.98
C ALA A 41 1.28 4.12 -12.36
N ARG A 42 2.62 4.13 -12.24
CA ARG A 42 3.37 5.32 -11.76
C ARG A 42 3.41 6.45 -12.79
N VAL A 43 3.37 6.14 -14.08
CA VAL A 43 3.54 7.12 -15.18
C VAL A 43 2.19 7.59 -15.74
N TRP A 44 1.18 6.72 -15.78
CA TRP A 44 -0.11 7.00 -16.41
C TRP A 44 -1.15 7.54 -15.41
N HIS A 45 -1.26 8.87 -15.38
CA HIS A 45 -2.25 9.63 -14.61
C HIS A 45 -3.73 9.18 -14.77
N PRO A 46 -4.24 8.69 -15.92
CA PRO A 46 -5.66 8.32 -16.04
C PRO A 46 -6.09 7.10 -15.20
N LEU A 47 -5.14 6.25 -14.77
CA LEU A 47 -5.42 5.16 -13.82
C LEU A 47 -5.63 5.68 -12.39
N SER A 48 -5.34 6.96 -12.12
CA SER A 48 -5.51 7.56 -10.79
C SER A 48 -6.97 7.85 -10.40
N SER A 49 -7.94 7.57 -11.28
CA SER A 49 -9.38 7.62 -10.96
C SER A 49 -9.94 6.28 -10.47
N ILE A 50 -9.17 5.20 -10.60
CA ILE A 50 -9.56 3.86 -10.14
C ILE A 50 -9.13 3.70 -8.67
N SER A 51 -10.05 3.22 -7.82
CA SER A 51 -9.74 2.97 -6.41
C SER A 51 -8.58 1.98 -6.25
N LEU A 52 -7.75 2.17 -5.22
CA LEU A 52 -6.61 1.29 -4.93
C LEU A 52 -7.01 -0.20 -4.90
N GLY A 53 -8.16 -0.51 -4.30
CA GLY A 53 -8.68 -1.86 -4.21
C GLY A 53 -9.05 -2.49 -5.55
N THR A 54 -9.64 -1.70 -6.45
CA THR A 54 -9.93 -2.14 -7.82
C THR A 54 -8.64 -2.38 -8.61
N SER A 55 -7.64 -1.50 -8.46
CA SER A 55 -6.34 -1.68 -9.11
C SER A 55 -5.61 -2.93 -8.61
N ILE A 56 -5.67 -3.23 -7.30
CA ILE A 56 -5.14 -4.49 -6.75
C ILE A 56 -5.90 -5.68 -7.36
N THR A 57 -7.23 -5.67 -7.33
CA THR A 57 -8.05 -6.77 -7.88
C THR A 57 -7.71 -7.06 -9.35
N LEU A 58 -7.61 -6.03 -10.18
CA LEU A 58 -7.24 -6.17 -11.58
C LEU A 58 -5.79 -6.64 -11.74
N GLY A 59 -4.88 -6.10 -10.94
CA GLY A 59 -3.48 -6.52 -10.89
C GLY A 59 -3.33 -8.00 -10.58
N GLU A 60 -4.06 -8.50 -9.58
CA GLU A 60 -4.09 -9.92 -9.21
C GLU A 60 -4.59 -10.81 -10.34
N ALA A 61 -5.67 -10.38 -11.01
CA ALA A 61 -6.21 -11.11 -12.13
C ALA A 61 -5.21 -11.19 -13.30
N VAL A 62 -4.60 -10.06 -13.67
CA VAL A 62 -3.70 -9.96 -14.84
C VAL A 62 -2.33 -10.57 -14.57
N CYS A 63 -1.75 -10.33 -13.39
CA CYS A 63 -0.38 -10.73 -13.08
C CYS A 63 -0.28 -12.18 -12.58
N PHE A 64 -1.35 -12.74 -11.98
CA PHE A 64 -1.30 -14.06 -11.37
C PHE A 64 -2.36 -15.02 -11.91
N LEU A 65 -3.65 -14.66 -11.84
CA LEU A 65 -4.74 -15.59 -12.22
C LEU A 65 -4.66 -15.99 -13.70
N VAL A 66 -4.57 -15.01 -14.60
CA VAL A 66 -4.51 -15.26 -16.05
C VAL A 66 -3.29 -16.10 -16.41
N PRO A 67 -2.05 -15.76 -15.99
CA PRO A 67 -0.89 -16.62 -16.21
C PRO A 67 -1.05 -18.03 -15.63
N ALA A 68 -1.53 -18.17 -14.38
CA ALA A 68 -1.76 -19.47 -13.76
C ALA A 68 -2.71 -20.35 -14.59
N CYS A 69 -3.84 -19.79 -15.02
CA CYS A 69 -4.82 -20.47 -15.86
C CYS A 69 -4.22 -20.86 -17.21
N LEU A 70 -3.54 -19.95 -17.91
CA LEU A 70 -2.94 -20.23 -19.22
C LEU A 70 -1.86 -21.32 -19.14
N PHE A 71 -1.06 -21.34 -18.08
CA PHE A 71 -0.05 -22.39 -17.88
C PHE A 71 -0.69 -23.71 -17.46
N ALA A 72 -1.70 -23.69 -16.59
CA ALA A 72 -2.41 -24.87 -16.13
C ALA A 72 -3.22 -25.54 -17.26
N LEU A 73 -3.87 -24.76 -18.13
CA LEU A 73 -4.64 -25.28 -19.28
C LEU A 73 -3.76 -26.02 -20.31
N ARG A 74 -2.45 -25.73 -20.35
CA ARG A 74 -1.48 -26.49 -21.16
C ARG A 74 -1.09 -27.82 -20.51
N THR A 75 -1.60 -28.12 -19.32
CA THR A 75 -1.44 -29.42 -18.68
C THR A 75 -2.65 -30.29 -18.97
N GLY A 76 -2.46 -31.60 -19.14
CA GLY A 76 -3.58 -32.55 -19.30
C GLY A 76 -4.46 -32.71 -18.06
N SER A 77 -4.15 -32.02 -16.95
CA SER A 77 -4.95 -32.05 -15.72
C SER A 77 -4.82 -30.72 -14.95
N PRO A 78 -5.48 -29.62 -15.40
CA PRO A 78 -5.33 -28.29 -14.81
C PRO A 78 -5.68 -28.24 -13.31
N ALA A 79 -6.80 -28.86 -12.92
CA ALA A 79 -7.26 -28.88 -11.52
C ALA A 79 -6.29 -29.64 -10.58
N ALA A 80 -5.64 -30.70 -11.08
CA ALA A 80 -4.62 -31.42 -10.32
C ALA A 80 -3.33 -30.60 -10.21
N THR A 81 -2.91 -29.97 -11.30
CA THR A 81 -1.74 -29.07 -11.33
C THR A 81 -1.91 -27.88 -10.38
N LEU A 82 -3.11 -27.32 -10.31
CA LEU A 82 -3.46 -26.21 -9.40
C LEU A 82 -3.86 -26.66 -8.00
N ARG A 83 -3.86 -27.97 -7.70
CA ARG A 83 -4.24 -28.57 -6.40
C ARG A 83 -5.62 -28.11 -5.88
N LEU A 84 -6.61 -28.10 -6.76
CA LEU A 84 -7.96 -27.62 -6.42
C LEU A 84 -8.79 -28.62 -5.59
N LYS A 85 -8.25 -29.82 -5.30
CA LYS A 85 -8.94 -30.84 -4.50
C LYS A 85 -9.28 -30.28 -3.12
N TRP A 86 -10.56 -30.31 -2.74
CA TRP A 86 -11.01 -29.89 -1.42
C TRP A 86 -10.57 -30.87 -0.33
N PRO A 87 -9.88 -30.43 0.74
CA PRO A 87 -9.40 -31.32 1.80
C PRO A 87 -10.37 -31.43 2.99
N GLY A 88 -11.55 -30.79 2.91
CA GLY A 88 -12.48 -30.64 4.02
C GLY A 88 -12.34 -29.30 4.75
N ALA A 89 -13.36 -28.93 5.52
CA ALA A 89 -13.39 -27.66 6.25
C ALA A 89 -12.37 -27.58 7.40
N GLY A 90 -12.06 -28.71 8.04
CA GLY A 90 -11.15 -28.76 9.19
C GLY A 90 -9.75 -28.19 8.90
N PRO A 91 -9.00 -28.73 7.92
CA PRO A 91 -7.69 -28.19 7.55
C PRO A 91 -7.75 -26.73 7.10
N SER A 92 -8.80 -26.32 6.38
CA SER A 92 -8.96 -24.94 5.91
C SER A 92 -9.24 -23.97 7.05
N LEU A 93 -10.06 -24.36 8.05
CA LEU A 93 -10.30 -23.56 9.25
C LEU A 93 -9.03 -23.43 10.11
N LEU A 94 -8.27 -24.51 10.25
CA LEU A 94 -6.97 -24.46 10.94
C LEU A 94 -5.97 -23.56 10.19
N GLY A 95 -5.99 -23.58 8.85
CA GLY A 95 -5.23 -22.65 8.01
C GLY A 95 -5.61 -21.20 8.29
N LEU A 96 -6.92 -20.87 8.22
CA LEU A 96 -7.47 -19.55 8.52
C LEU A 96 -7.03 -19.04 9.89
N LEU A 97 -7.18 -19.88 10.92
CA LEU A 97 -6.79 -19.54 12.30
C LEU A 97 -5.28 -19.35 12.44
N ALA A 98 -4.46 -20.18 11.80
CA ALA A 98 -3.01 -20.03 11.82
C ALA A 98 -2.57 -18.71 11.14
N GLY A 99 -3.18 -18.38 10.00
CA GLY A 99 -2.96 -17.13 9.29
C GLY A 99 -3.35 -15.90 10.09
N ALA A 100 -4.55 -15.91 10.68
CA ALA A 100 -5.01 -14.83 11.55
C ALA A 100 -4.10 -14.66 12.79
N ALA A 101 -3.70 -15.77 13.41
CA ALA A 101 -2.91 -15.76 14.64
C ALA A 101 -1.44 -15.36 14.43
N VAL A 102 -0.88 -15.55 13.23
CA VAL A 102 0.53 -15.22 12.97
C VAL A 102 0.77 -13.72 12.73
N VAL A 103 -0.26 -12.92 12.43
CA VAL A 103 -0.12 -11.49 12.07
C VAL A 103 0.72 -10.67 13.07
N PRO A 104 0.53 -10.79 14.39
CA PRO A 104 1.37 -10.06 15.35
C PRO A 104 2.86 -10.39 15.23
N LEU A 105 3.21 -11.66 14.97
CA LEU A 105 4.60 -12.07 14.71
C LEU A 105 5.13 -11.44 13.42
N LEU A 106 4.32 -11.41 12.37
CA LEU A 106 4.68 -10.77 11.09
C LEU A 106 5.02 -9.29 11.30
N ARG A 107 4.23 -8.57 12.11
CA ARG A 107 4.51 -7.16 12.44
C ARG A 107 5.80 -6.96 13.22
N VAL A 108 6.13 -7.86 14.15
CA VAL A 108 7.40 -7.83 14.88
C VAL A 108 8.57 -8.05 13.91
N ALA A 109 8.43 -8.99 12.98
CA ALA A 109 9.45 -9.27 11.97
C ALA A 109 9.71 -8.08 11.04
N ASP A 110 8.67 -7.42 10.54
CA ASP A 110 8.81 -6.23 9.69
C ASP A 110 9.48 -5.08 10.44
N ARG A 111 9.11 -4.80 11.69
CA ARG A 111 9.78 -3.77 12.49
C ARG A 111 11.24 -4.08 12.76
N ALA A 112 11.58 -5.34 13.05
CA ALA A 112 12.97 -5.74 13.25
C ALA A 112 13.81 -5.50 11.99
N VAL A 113 13.27 -5.83 10.81
CA VAL A 113 13.94 -5.54 9.53
C VAL A 113 14.02 -4.03 9.28
N ALA A 114 12.96 -3.27 9.57
CA ALA A 114 12.95 -1.83 9.41
C ALA A 114 14.00 -1.13 10.28
N GLN A 115 14.24 -1.61 11.50
CA GLN A 115 15.32 -1.13 12.36
C GLN A 115 16.71 -1.37 11.77
N ILE A 116 16.89 -2.49 11.06
CA ILE A 116 18.17 -2.83 10.40
C ILE A 116 18.36 -1.99 9.13
N LEU A 117 17.30 -1.80 8.35
CA LEU A 117 17.36 -1.11 7.05
C LEU A 117 17.27 0.41 7.16
N GLY A 118 16.71 0.94 8.23
CA GLY A 118 16.51 2.38 8.46
C GLY A 118 15.27 2.96 7.77
N TYR A 119 14.34 2.12 7.32
CA TYR A 119 13.06 2.51 6.72
C TYR A 119 12.01 1.40 6.84
N GLU A 120 10.73 1.79 6.81
CA GLU A 120 9.59 0.87 6.84
C GLU A 120 8.92 0.79 5.46
N PHE A 121 8.39 -0.39 5.11
CA PHE A 121 7.56 -0.53 3.92
C PHE A 121 6.19 0.11 4.16
N HIS A 122 5.78 0.96 3.22
CA HIS A 122 4.46 1.55 3.19
C HIS A 122 3.81 1.30 1.83
N ILE A 123 2.54 0.89 1.84
CA ILE A 123 1.75 0.87 0.61
C ILE A 123 1.46 2.32 0.24
N ALA A 124 1.94 2.73 -0.94
CA ALA A 124 1.61 4.04 -1.48
C ALA A 124 0.12 4.09 -1.85
N GLY A 125 -0.61 5.05 -1.27
CA GLY A 125 -2.05 5.23 -1.48
C GLY A 125 -2.71 5.74 -0.21
N GLY A 126 -3.58 6.74 -0.33
CA GLY A 126 -4.29 7.25 0.83
C GLY A 126 -5.29 6.24 1.38
N GLN A 127 -5.73 6.48 2.62
CA GLN A 127 -6.75 5.65 3.26
C GLN A 127 -8.04 5.70 2.44
N PRO A 128 -8.71 4.57 2.16
CA PRO A 128 -9.94 4.56 1.38
C PRO A 128 -10.99 5.45 2.05
N VAL A 129 -11.62 6.34 1.27
CA VAL A 129 -12.55 7.36 1.79
C VAL A 129 -14.02 7.02 1.57
N SER A 130 -14.34 5.92 0.89
CA SER A 130 -15.72 5.44 0.68
C SER A 130 -15.89 3.97 1.07
N ALA A 131 -17.12 3.57 1.40
CA ALA A 131 -17.45 2.17 1.66
C ALA A 131 -17.16 1.27 0.45
N THR A 132 -17.40 1.78 -0.76
CA THR A 132 -17.06 1.09 -2.02
C THR A 132 -15.56 0.91 -2.18
N ALA A 133 -14.74 1.91 -1.84
CA ALA A 133 -13.28 1.80 -1.86
C ALA A 133 -12.76 0.82 -0.80
N VAL A 134 -13.36 0.80 0.39
CA VAL A 134 -13.05 -0.19 1.44
C VAL A 134 -13.40 -1.61 0.97
N LEU A 135 -14.59 -1.82 0.43
CA LEU A 135 -15.01 -3.11 -0.11
C LEU A 135 -14.11 -3.56 -1.26
N ALA A 136 -13.76 -2.66 -2.17
CA ALA A 136 -12.81 -2.95 -3.25
C ALA A 136 -11.43 -3.31 -2.70
N LEU A 137 -10.96 -2.63 -1.65
CA LEU A 137 -9.68 -2.91 -1.02
C LEU A 137 -9.67 -4.28 -0.34
N VAL A 138 -10.76 -4.65 0.34
CA VAL A 138 -10.94 -5.98 0.95
C VAL A 138 -11.00 -7.05 -0.13
N ALA A 139 -11.80 -6.82 -1.18
CA ALA A 139 -11.93 -7.74 -2.30
C ALA A 139 -10.58 -7.98 -2.99
N GLY A 140 -9.79 -6.93 -3.24
CA GLY A 140 -8.47 -7.05 -3.84
C GLY A 140 -7.45 -7.72 -2.92
N SER A 141 -7.27 -7.18 -1.71
CA SER A 141 -6.13 -7.52 -0.85
C SER A 141 -6.37 -8.74 0.03
N ALA A 142 -7.59 -8.94 0.54
CA ALA A 142 -7.91 -10.04 1.45
C ALA A 142 -8.55 -11.24 0.76
N VAL A 143 -8.99 -11.11 -0.50
CA VAL A 143 -9.66 -12.20 -1.22
C VAL A 143 -8.96 -12.53 -2.53
N ALA A 144 -8.86 -11.56 -3.46
CA ALA A 144 -8.29 -11.81 -4.78
C ALA A 144 -6.81 -12.22 -4.69
N ALA A 145 -5.98 -11.46 -3.97
CA ALA A 145 -4.56 -11.76 -3.81
C ALA A 145 -4.32 -13.16 -3.18
N PRO A 146 -4.95 -13.52 -2.04
CA PRO A 146 -4.87 -14.88 -1.50
C PRO A 146 -5.28 -15.99 -2.45
N ILE A 147 -6.24 -15.78 -3.35
CA ILE A 147 -6.65 -16.83 -4.30
C ILE A 147 -5.63 -16.90 -5.46
N CYS A 148 -5.31 -15.75 -6.06
CA CYS A 148 -4.53 -15.68 -7.28
C CYS A 148 -3.07 -16.08 -7.05
N GLU A 149 -2.46 -15.62 -5.96
CA GLU A 149 -1.08 -15.96 -5.62
C GLU A 149 -0.94 -17.44 -5.27
N GLU A 150 -1.86 -18.02 -4.48
CA GLU A 150 -1.78 -19.43 -4.08
C GLU A 150 -1.93 -20.38 -5.27
N LEU A 151 -2.72 -20.02 -6.29
CA LEU A 151 -2.82 -20.78 -7.55
C LEU A 151 -1.46 -20.90 -8.26
N VAL A 152 -0.67 -19.81 -8.27
CA VAL A 152 0.66 -19.77 -8.88
C VAL A 152 1.66 -20.55 -8.03
N PHE A 153 1.87 -20.13 -6.78
CA PHE A 153 2.98 -20.59 -5.96
C PHE A 153 2.74 -21.99 -5.38
N ARG A 154 1.57 -22.22 -4.79
CA ARG A 154 1.23 -23.46 -4.06
C ARG A 154 0.52 -24.47 -4.94
N GLY A 155 -0.21 -23.99 -5.96
CA GLY A 155 -0.76 -24.80 -7.04
C GLY A 155 0.32 -25.21 -8.03
N TYR A 156 0.53 -24.41 -9.07
CA TYR A 156 1.33 -24.79 -10.24
C TYR A 156 2.81 -25.06 -9.91
N ILE A 157 3.51 -24.09 -9.30
CA ILE A 157 4.96 -24.17 -9.11
C ILE A 157 5.34 -25.30 -8.15
N LEU A 158 4.71 -25.36 -6.97
CA LEU A 158 4.98 -26.41 -6.00
C LEU A 158 4.69 -27.81 -6.56
N THR A 159 3.62 -27.97 -7.35
CA THR A 159 3.30 -29.24 -8.02
C THR A 159 4.36 -29.63 -9.05
N ALA A 160 4.87 -28.69 -9.84
CA ALA A 160 5.93 -28.95 -10.80
C ALA A 160 7.24 -29.39 -10.13
N TYR A 161 7.62 -28.73 -9.03
CA TYR A 161 8.83 -29.06 -8.27
C TYR A 161 8.74 -30.45 -7.64
N GLU A 162 7.59 -30.81 -7.05
CA GLU A 162 7.36 -32.15 -6.53
C GLU A 162 7.37 -33.22 -7.62
N ALA A 163 6.73 -32.95 -8.76
CA ALA A 163 6.70 -33.87 -9.90
C ALA A 163 8.11 -34.13 -10.48
N ALA A 164 9.05 -33.21 -10.27
CA ALA A 164 10.45 -33.38 -10.63
C ALA A 164 11.29 -34.17 -9.61
N GLY A 165 10.68 -34.62 -8.50
CA GLY A 165 11.37 -35.34 -7.44
C GLY A 165 12.24 -34.44 -6.56
N ILE A 166 11.99 -33.13 -6.53
CA ILE A 166 12.67 -32.21 -5.62
C ILE A 166 12.23 -32.53 -4.19
N ARG A 167 13.19 -32.57 -3.26
CA ARG A 167 12.92 -32.90 -1.85
C ARG A 167 11.94 -31.89 -1.25
N PRO A 168 11.02 -32.32 -0.37
CA PRO A 168 10.00 -31.46 0.22
C PRO A 168 10.50 -30.12 0.75
N TRP A 169 11.48 -30.12 1.66
CA TRP A 169 12.01 -28.88 2.23
C TRP A 169 12.74 -28.01 1.21
N THR A 170 13.41 -28.60 0.22
CA THR A 170 14.03 -27.83 -0.87
C THR A 170 12.97 -27.13 -1.71
N ALA A 171 11.87 -27.81 -2.05
CA ALA A 171 10.75 -27.20 -2.76
C ALA A 171 10.11 -26.10 -1.90
N ILE A 172 9.78 -26.39 -0.64
CA ILE A 172 9.17 -25.43 0.29
C ILE A 172 10.00 -24.14 0.38
N LEU A 173 11.31 -24.27 0.65
CA LEU A 173 12.19 -23.11 0.77
C LEU A 173 12.35 -22.34 -0.55
N THR A 174 12.38 -23.04 -1.70
CA THR A 174 12.47 -22.39 -3.01
C THR A 174 11.20 -21.60 -3.32
N ILE A 175 10.02 -22.18 -3.11
CA ILE A 175 8.74 -21.48 -3.33
C ILE A 175 8.62 -20.30 -2.36
N THR A 176 9.04 -20.45 -1.09
CA THR A 176 9.12 -19.34 -0.14
C THR A 176 10.04 -18.22 -0.64
N ALA A 177 11.22 -18.54 -1.15
CA ALA A 177 12.14 -17.54 -1.70
C ALA A 177 11.58 -16.83 -2.94
N MET A 178 10.90 -17.56 -3.84
CA MET A 178 10.20 -16.98 -5.00
C MET A 178 9.10 -16.02 -4.56
N PHE A 179 8.31 -16.38 -3.55
CA PHE A 179 7.26 -15.54 -3.00
C PHE A 179 7.81 -14.26 -2.34
N ILE A 180 8.91 -14.36 -1.57
CA ILE A 180 9.62 -13.19 -1.05
C ILE A 180 10.09 -12.29 -2.21
N GLY A 181 10.71 -12.88 -3.23
CA GLY A 181 11.20 -12.14 -4.40
C GLY A 181 10.09 -11.39 -5.15
N GLN A 182 8.88 -11.96 -5.23
CA GLN A 182 7.73 -11.32 -5.88
C GLN A 182 7.31 -10.00 -5.22
N HIS A 183 7.62 -9.80 -3.94
CA HIS A 183 7.25 -8.59 -3.19
C HIS A 183 8.23 -7.44 -3.40
N VAL A 184 9.43 -7.73 -3.92
CA VAL A 184 10.42 -6.75 -4.38
C VAL A 184 10.80 -5.66 -3.36
N SER A 185 10.58 -5.91 -2.06
CA SER A 185 10.88 -4.97 -0.98
C SER A 185 11.60 -5.69 0.16
N PRO A 186 12.89 -5.40 0.39
CA PRO A 186 13.65 -5.97 1.50
C PRO A 186 13.03 -5.70 2.87
N ALA A 187 12.39 -4.55 3.06
CA ALA A 187 11.75 -4.18 4.32
C ALA A 187 10.63 -5.14 4.76
N ARG A 188 10.00 -5.86 3.83
CA ARG A 188 8.93 -6.84 4.12
C ARG A 188 9.41 -8.29 4.15
N ALA A 189 10.68 -8.53 3.79
CA ALA A 189 11.15 -9.86 3.42
C ALA A 189 10.98 -10.89 4.55
N ALA A 190 11.16 -10.47 5.81
CA ALA A 190 11.03 -11.36 6.96
C ALA A 190 9.58 -11.77 7.22
N ALA A 191 8.63 -10.83 7.28
CA ALA A 191 7.22 -11.15 7.46
C ALA A 191 6.68 -12.00 6.31
N VAL A 192 6.94 -11.56 5.07
CA VAL A 192 6.54 -12.29 3.86
C VAL A 192 7.15 -13.70 3.86
N GLY A 193 8.40 -13.85 4.29
CA GLY A 193 9.08 -15.14 4.38
C GLY A 193 8.47 -16.10 5.41
N ILE A 194 8.21 -15.62 6.62
CA ILE A 194 7.56 -16.42 7.69
C ILE A 194 6.18 -16.88 7.21
N HIS A 195 5.39 -15.96 6.66
CA HIS A 195 4.07 -16.26 6.15
C HIS A 195 4.14 -17.26 5.00
N ALA A 196 5.01 -17.01 4.02
CA ALA A 196 5.14 -17.87 2.85
C ALA A 196 5.61 -19.28 3.20
N LEU A 197 6.50 -19.43 4.17
CA LEU A 197 6.94 -20.73 4.69
C LEU A 197 5.76 -21.53 5.26
N MET A 198 4.93 -20.89 6.09
CA MET A 198 3.73 -21.50 6.66
C MET A 198 2.74 -21.96 5.58
N LEU A 199 2.41 -21.08 4.64
CA LEU A 199 1.43 -21.37 3.57
C LEU A 199 1.92 -22.49 2.65
N THR A 200 3.20 -22.45 2.25
CA THR A 200 3.79 -23.50 1.40
C THR A 200 3.81 -24.84 2.12
N TRP A 201 4.13 -24.85 3.42
CA TRP A 201 4.05 -26.07 4.22
C TRP A 201 2.62 -26.61 4.32
N LEU A 202 1.60 -25.76 4.54
CA LEU A 202 0.20 -26.17 4.56
C LEU A 202 -0.23 -26.80 3.23
N ALA A 203 0.08 -26.16 2.12
CA ALA A 203 -0.27 -26.66 0.79
C ALA A 203 0.48 -27.95 0.43
N TRP A 204 1.76 -28.05 0.79
CA TRP A 204 2.55 -29.27 0.68
C TRP A 204 1.93 -30.41 1.50
N ARG A 205 1.61 -30.14 2.77
CA ARG A 205 1.14 -31.13 3.74
C ARG A 205 -0.24 -31.69 3.40
N THR A 206 -1.10 -30.87 2.82
CA THR A 206 -2.51 -31.20 2.52
C THR A 206 -2.77 -31.52 1.04
N ARG A 207 -1.76 -31.34 0.16
CA ARG A 207 -1.88 -31.48 -1.30
C ARG A 207 -3.03 -30.66 -1.90
N SER A 208 -3.37 -29.54 -1.27
CA SER A 208 -4.47 -28.67 -1.62
C SER A 208 -4.08 -27.21 -1.40
N ILE A 209 -4.51 -26.30 -2.26
CA ILE A 209 -4.30 -24.86 -2.02
C ILE A 209 -5.23 -24.31 -0.93
N TRP A 210 -6.39 -24.93 -0.69
CA TRP A 210 -7.44 -24.31 0.12
C TRP A 210 -7.05 -23.96 1.56
N PRO A 211 -6.25 -24.78 2.29
CA PRO A 211 -5.76 -24.41 3.60
C PRO A 211 -4.76 -23.25 3.58
N ALA A 212 -3.97 -23.13 2.50
CA ALA A 212 -3.08 -22.00 2.29
C ALA A 212 -3.87 -20.75 1.89
N VAL A 213 -4.85 -20.84 0.99
CA VAL A 213 -5.77 -19.74 0.65
C VAL A 213 -6.47 -19.22 1.90
N ALA A 214 -6.99 -20.12 2.74
CA ALA A 214 -7.64 -19.75 3.99
C ALA A 214 -6.68 -19.07 4.97
N GLY A 215 -5.46 -19.58 5.15
CA GLY A 215 -4.45 -18.94 5.99
C GLY A 215 -4.03 -17.56 5.46
N HIS A 216 -3.83 -17.45 4.15
CA HIS A 216 -3.48 -16.19 3.52
C HIS A 216 -4.61 -15.16 3.68
N LEU A 217 -5.87 -15.56 3.46
CA LEU A 217 -7.05 -14.73 3.72
C LEU A 217 -7.13 -14.30 5.18
N GLY A 218 -6.88 -15.21 6.13
CA GLY A 218 -6.89 -14.92 7.57
C GLY A 218 -5.85 -13.87 7.95
N ALA A 219 -4.63 -14.01 7.43
CA ALA A 219 -3.55 -13.06 7.69
C ALA A 219 -3.87 -11.67 7.08
N ASN A 220 -4.27 -11.62 5.81
CA ASN A 220 -4.57 -10.36 5.14
C ASN A 220 -5.80 -9.68 5.75
N GLY A 221 -6.85 -10.44 6.07
CA GLY A 221 -8.05 -9.93 6.73
C GLY A 221 -7.74 -9.31 8.10
N VAL A 222 -6.98 -10.00 8.95
CA VAL A 222 -6.58 -9.46 10.26
C VAL A 222 -5.66 -8.24 10.11
N ALA A 223 -4.71 -8.26 9.17
CA ALA A 223 -3.85 -7.11 8.92
C ALA A 223 -4.65 -5.85 8.52
N MET A 224 -5.71 -6.02 7.73
CA MET A 224 -6.62 -4.93 7.35
C MET A 224 -7.48 -4.44 8.51
N LEU A 225 -7.97 -5.35 9.37
CA LEU A 225 -8.81 -5.01 10.52
C LEU A 225 -8.06 -4.26 11.62
N ILE A 226 -6.81 -4.66 11.89
CA ILE A 226 -6.01 -4.07 12.98
C ILE A 226 -5.44 -2.71 12.56
N GLY A 227 -5.06 -2.54 11.30
CA GLY A 227 -4.44 -1.31 10.81
C GLY A 227 -3.12 -0.94 11.52
N PRO A 228 -2.60 0.29 11.30
CA PRO A 228 -1.47 0.81 12.06
C PRO A 228 -1.90 1.19 13.50
N PRO A 229 -1.12 0.87 14.54
CA PRO A 229 -1.43 1.25 15.91
C PRO A 229 -1.41 2.77 16.06
N GLN A 230 -2.45 3.33 16.70
CA GLN A 230 -2.59 4.78 16.89
C GLN A 230 -1.89 5.30 18.16
N THR A 231 -1.49 4.42 19.08
CA THR A 231 -0.80 4.78 20.32
C THR A 231 0.37 3.84 20.61
N ALA A 232 1.35 4.31 21.38
CA ALA A 232 2.47 3.48 21.82
C ALA A 232 2.01 2.27 22.67
N ALA A 233 0.94 2.44 23.46
CA ALA A 233 0.35 1.35 24.23
C ALA A 233 -0.28 0.29 23.32
N ALA A 234 -1.02 0.71 22.28
CA ALA A 234 -1.59 -0.22 21.29
C ALA A 234 -0.49 -0.95 20.50
N ALA A 235 0.58 -0.25 20.12
CA ALA A 235 1.73 -0.86 19.46
C ALA A 235 2.37 -1.94 20.34
N ARG A 236 2.64 -1.63 21.62
CA ARG A 236 3.17 -2.60 22.59
C ARG A 236 2.25 -3.80 22.81
N ALA A 237 0.94 -3.57 22.89
CA ALA A 237 -0.03 -4.66 23.05
C ALA A 237 -0.03 -5.62 21.85
N LEU A 238 0.01 -5.09 20.63
CA LEU A 238 0.12 -5.90 19.41
C LEU A 238 1.44 -6.67 19.37
N ASP A 239 2.54 -6.08 19.80
CA ASP A 239 3.83 -6.75 19.87
C ASP A 239 3.82 -7.92 20.86
N LEU A 240 3.25 -7.71 22.05
CA LEU A 240 3.11 -8.76 23.05
C LEU A 240 2.17 -9.88 22.58
N ALA A 241 1.18 -9.57 21.73
CA ALA A 241 0.31 -10.57 21.12
C ALA A 241 1.04 -11.53 20.17
N ALA A 242 2.27 -11.23 19.75
CA ALA A 242 3.11 -12.15 18.98
C ALA A 242 3.37 -13.48 19.71
N ILE A 243 3.46 -13.47 21.04
CA ILE A 243 3.71 -14.69 21.84
C ILE A 243 2.51 -15.64 21.76
N PRO A 244 1.30 -15.27 22.25
CA PRO A 244 0.14 -16.16 22.18
C PRO A 244 -0.29 -16.44 20.73
N GLY A 245 -0.14 -15.47 19.82
CA GLY A 245 -0.44 -15.65 18.39
C GLY A 245 0.44 -16.72 17.74
N THR A 246 1.75 -16.69 17.99
CA THR A 246 2.69 -17.71 17.49
C THR A 246 2.39 -19.09 18.08
N ALA A 247 2.09 -19.17 19.37
CA ALA A 247 1.71 -20.43 20.02
C ALA A 247 0.43 -21.02 19.41
N LEU A 248 -0.59 -20.20 19.14
CA LEU A 248 -1.82 -20.62 18.50
C LEU A 248 -1.57 -21.09 17.06
N ALA A 249 -0.81 -20.33 16.26
CA ALA A 249 -0.44 -20.72 14.91
C ALA A 249 0.31 -22.07 14.90
N ALA A 250 1.29 -22.24 15.79
CA ALA A 250 2.03 -23.49 15.94
C ALA A 250 1.11 -24.67 16.32
N CYS A 251 0.14 -24.45 17.22
CA CYS A 251 -0.86 -25.45 17.59
C CYS A 251 -1.74 -25.86 16.40
N CYS A 252 -2.20 -24.89 15.60
CA CYS A 252 -2.97 -25.15 14.37
C CYS A 252 -2.16 -25.97 13.36
N LEU A 253 -0.89 -25.60 13.11
CA LEU A 253 0.01 -26.33 12.22
C LEU A 253 0.29 -27.74 12.76
N TRP A 254 0.51 -27.90 14.05
CA TRP A 254 0.69 -29.20 14.69
C TRP A 254 -0.55 -30.09 14.54
N ARG A 255 -1.76 -29.54 14.70
CA ARG A 255 -3.01 -30.27 14.46
C ARG A 255 -3.14 -30.71 13.00
N VAL A 256 -2.83 -29.84 12.03
CA VAL A 256 -2.78 -30.22 10.61
C VAL A 256 -1.75 -31.33 10.38
N ALA A 257 -0.57 -31.23 11.01
CA ALA A 257 0.49 -32.23 10.90
C ALA A 257 0.08 -33.61 11.43
N ARG A 258 -0.84 -33.68 12.40
CA ARG A 258 -1.35 -34.94 12.97
C ARG A 258 -2.66 -35.43 12.37
N SER A 259 -3.38 -34.59 11.63
CA SER A 259 -4.64 -34.97 10.96
C SER A 259 -4.40 -36.02 9.87
N GLY A 260 -5.28 -37.02 9.76
CA GLY A 260 -5.15 -38.18 8.85
C GLY A 260 -5.20 -37.89 7.34
N ALA A 261 -5.34 -36.63 6.92
CA ALA A 261 -5.29 -36.19 5.52
C ALA A 261 -3.84 -36.23 4.94
N VAL A 262 -3.07 -37.25 5.31
CA VAL A 262 -1.61 -37.27 5.22
C VAL A 262 -1.12 -37.87 3.91
N PHE A 263 -0.45 -37.04 3.12
CA PHE A 263 0.44 -37.55 2.09
C PHE A 263 1.80 -37.88 2.73
N ALA A 264 2.16 -39.16 2.74
CA ALA A 264 3.54 -39.59 2.98
C ALA A 264 4.33 -39.37 1.69
N TRP A 265 5.32 -38.48 1.72
CA TRP A 265 6.19 -38.29 0.56
C TRP A 265 6.95 -39.57 0.26
N GLN A 266 6.73 -40.11 -0.94
CA GLN A 266 7.55 -41.18 -1.46
C GLN A 266 8.68 -40.59 -2.32
N PRO A 267 9.93 -40.99 -2.10
CA PRO A 267 11.05 -40.56 -2.93
C PRO A 267 10.83 -41.01 -4.37
N VAL A 268 10.40 -40.08 -5.21
CA VAL A 268 10.48 -40.23 -6.67
C VAL A 268 11.96 -40.09 -7.03
N GLY A 269 12.51 -41.03 -7.80
CA GLY A 269 13.91 -40.99 -8.23
C GLY A 269 14.30 -39.61 -8.77
N ARG A 270 15.34 -39.02 -8.20
CA ARG A 270 15.76 -37.64 -8.52
C ARG A 270 16.21 -37.58 -9.98
N ARG A 271 15.43 -36.91 -10.82
CA ARG A 271 15.81 -36.71 -12.23
C ARG A 271 16.87 -35.62 -12.31
N LYS A 272 17.93 -35.84 -13.10
CA LYS A 272 18.86 -34.76 -13.47
C LYS A 272 18.08 -33.76 -14.33
N LEU A 273 17.93 -32.53 -13.84
CA LEU A 273 17.30 -31.44 -14.57
C LEU A 273 18.37 -30.72 -15.40
N PRO A 274 18.13 -30.43 -16.69
CA PRO A 274 19.08 -29.68 -17.50
C PRO A 274 19.22 -28.24 -17.00
N HIS A 275 20.36 -27.61 -17.26
CA HIS A 275 20.59 -26.20 -16.91
C HIS A 275 19.54 -25.25 -17.52
N SER A 276 19.01 -25.60 -18.69
CA SER A 276 17.94 -24.84 -19.36
C SER A 276 16.65 -24.74 -18.57
N SER A 277 16.38 -25.64 -17.61
CA SER A 277 15.21 -25.55 -16.73
C SER A 277 15.28 -24.39 -15.73
N TRP A 278 16.46 -23.79 -15.53
CA TRP A 278 16.72 -22.86 -14.42
C TRP A 278 16.96 -21.41 -14.82
N TRP A 279 17.28 -21.13 -16.09
CA TRP A 279 17.57 -19.76 -16.54
C TRP A 279 16.46 -18.74 -16.22
N PRO A 280 15.14 -19.07 -16.29
CA PRO A 280 14.11 -18.10 -15.94
C PRO A 280 14.18 -17.70 -14.47
N LEU A 281 14.55 -18.63 -13.59
CA LEU A 281 14.72 -18.37 -12.16
C LEU A 281 15.97 -17.52 -11.89
N TRP A 282 17.07 -17.75 -12.61
CA TRP A 282 18.26 -16.91 -12.51
C TRP A 282 18.00 -15.48 -12.96
N LEU A 283 17.29 -15.31 -14.08
CA LEU A 283 16.90 -13.99 -14.57
C LEU A 283 15.95 -13.27 -13.59
N ALA A 284 14.97 -14.00 -13.03
CA ALA A 284 14.11 -13.45 -11.99
C ALA A 284 14.92 -13.04 -10.75
N GLY A 285 15.90 -13.85 -10.32
CA GLY A 285 16.79 -13.52 -9.21
C GLY A 285 17.60 -12.25 -9.45
N LEU A 286 18.15 -12.06 -10.65
CA LEU A 286 18.86 -10.83 -11.03
C LEU A 286 17.93 -9.62 -11.02
N LEU A 287 16.70 -9.76 -11.55
CA LEU A 287 15.70 -8.70 -11.54
C LEU A 287 15.30 -8.30 -10.11
N VAL A 288 15.01 -9.28 -9.26
CA VAL A 288 14.69 -9.06 -7.84
C VAL A 288 15.87 -8.37 -7.13
N ALA A 289 17.11 -8.82 -7.35
CA ALA A 289 18.28 -8.21 -6.73
C ALA A 289 18.46 -6.74 -7.15
N GLY A 290 18.28 -6.44 -8.44
CA GLY A 290 18.35 -5.06 -8.94
C GLY A 290 17.26 -4.16 -8.35
N LEU A 291 16.02 -4.63 -8.35
CA LEU A 291 14.88 -3.87 -7.83
C LEU A 291 14.92 -3.71 -6.30
N ALA A 292 15.31 -4.75 -5.57
CA ALA A 292 15.51 -4.69 -4.12
C ALA A 292 16.64 -3.71 -3.75
N SER A 293 17.72 -3.68 -4.53
CA SER A 293 18.80 -2.71 -4.34
C SER A 293 18.31 -1.29 -4.61
N ALA A 294 17.52 -1.09 -5.66
CA ALA A 294 16.90 0.20 -5.95
C ALA A 294 15.94 0.64 -4.84
N ASP A 295 15.13 -0.26 -4.27
CA ASP A 295 14.26 0.01 -3.13
C ASP A 295 15.04 0.51 -1.91
N VAL A 296 16.12 -0.19 -1.56
CA VAL A 296 16.99 0.19 -0.42
C VAL A 296 17.67 1.52 -0.68
N VAL A 297 18.20 1.76 -1.89
CA VAL A 297 18.86 3.03 -2.23
C VAL A 297 17.86 4.18 -2.16
N GLN A 298 16.68 4.02 -2.78
CA GLN A 298 15.63 5.03 -2.79
C GLN A 298 15.21 5.42 -1.37
N HIS A 299 15.06 4.46 -0.46
CA HIS A 299 14.62 4.74 0.91
C HIS A 299 15.75 5.12 1.87
N ARG A 300 16.98 4.63 1.70
CA ARG A 300 18.14 5.07 2.51
C ARG A 300 18.48 6.54 2.30
N HIS A 301 18.24 7.10 1.11
CA HIS A 301 18.38 8.53 0.87
C HIS A 301 17.32 9.37 1.64
N LEU A 302 16.22 8.76 2.09
CA LEU A 302 15.20 9.38 2.93
C LEU A 302 15.49 9.24 4.44
N SER A 303 16.51 8.46 4.83
CA SER A 303 16.89 8.18 6.22
C SER A 303 17.86 9.21 6.83
N ALA A 304 18.03 10.39 6.22
CA ALA A 304 18.66 11.51 6.92
C ALA A 304 17.85 11.77 8.21
N PRO A 305 18.51 11.95 9.38
CA PRO A 305 17.79 12.08 10.65
C PRO A 305 16.70 13.13 10.51
N ALA A 306 15.47 12.75 10.87
CA ALA A 306 14.34 13.64 10.82
C ALA A 306 14.68 14.91 11.60
N VAL A 307 14.60 16.06 10.94
CA VAL A 307 14.72 17.34 11.62
C VAL A 307 13.38 17.58 12.31
N HIS A 308 13.40 17.79 13.62
CA HIS A 308 12.19 18.15 14.33
C HIS A 308 11.85 19.60 14.03
N GLY A 309 10.63 19.82 13.52
CA GLY A 309 10.19 21.12 13.04
C GLY A 309 10.70 21.48 11.65
N LEU A 310 9.98 22.37 11.00
CA LEU A 310 10.26 22.84 9.65
C LEU A 310 10.56 24.35 9.69
N PRO A 311 11.74 24.82 9.23
CA PRO A 311 12.00 26.26 9.11
C PRO A 311 10.97 26.92 8.19
N VAL A 312 10.39 28.04 8.62
CA VAL A 312 9.31 28.70 7.89
C VAL A 312 9.58 30.18 7.66
N LYS A 313 9.19 30.66 6.47
CA LYS A 313 9.24 32.07 6.10
C LYS A 313 8.18 32.36 5.05
N ALA A 314 7.14 33.10 5.45
CA ALA A 314 6.05 33.52 4.57
C ALA A 314 6.58 34.16 3.27
N PRO A 315 6.36 33.53 2.08
CA PRO A 315 6.85 34.01 0.80
C PRO A 315 5.87 34.99 0.14
N TRP A 316 4.67 35.13 0.71
CA TRP A 316 3.60 35.94 0.16
C TRP A 316 3.92 37.41 0.35
N THR A 317 3.79 38.17 -0.74
CA THR A 317 4.04 39.63 -0.77
C THR A 317 2.80 40.42 -1.18
N ALA A 318 1.78 39.73 -1.69
CA ALA A 318 0.50 40.30 -2.12
C ALA A 318 -0.64 39.32 -1.79
N PRO A 319 -1.89 39.80 -1.66
CA PRO A 319 -3.06 38.93 -1.58
C PRO A 319 -3.14 37.99 -2.78
N LEU A 320 -3.68 36.80 -2.56
CA LEU A 320 -3.85 35.77 -3.60
C LEU A 320 -5.28 35.24 -3.56
N HIS A 321 -5.86 35.03 -4.73
CA HIS A 321 -7.14 34.35 -4.87
C HIS A 321 -6.97 33.12 -5.76
N LEU A 322 -7.20 31.95 -5.18
CA LEU A 322 -6.98 30.65 -5.80
C LEU A 322 -8.29 29.87 -5.84
N ARG A 323 -8.67 29.39 -7.02
CA ARG A 323 -9.82 28.51 -7.21
C ARG A 323 -9.38 27.13 -7.61
N TYR A 324 -10.06 26.11 -7.08
CA TYR A 324 -9.74 24.71 -7.33
C TYR A 324 -10.99 23.96 -7.79
N GLY A 325 -10.81 23.10 -8.79
CA GLY A 325 -11.76 22.03 -9.07
C GLY A 325 -11.41 20.80 -8.24
N ILE A 326 -12.41 20.13 -7.69
CA ILE A 326 -12.25 18.94 -6.86
C ILE A 326 -12.76 17.74 -7.64
N GLN A 327 -11.87 16.80 -7.93
CA GLN A 327 -12.20 15.55 -8.61
C GLN A 327 -12.17 14.38 -7.64
N GLY A 328 -13.13 13.47 -7.80
CA GLY A 328 -13.17 12.17 -7.14
C GLY A 328 -13.36 11.04 -8.16
N PRO A 329 -13.64 9.80 -7.70
CA PRO A 329 -13.82 8.66 -8.59
C PRO A 329 -14.94 8.82 -9.62
N SER A 330 -15.97 9.61 -9.29
CA SER A 330 -17.13 9.89 -10.16
C SER A 330 -16.93 11.10 -11.09
N GLY A 331 -15.74 11.69 -11.13
CA GLY A 331 -15.44 12.88 -11.92
C GLY A 331 -15.41 14.15 -11.06
N ASN A 332 -15.93 15.27 -11.57
CA ASN A 332 -15.99 16.52 -10.81
C ASN A 332 -17.01 16.38 -9.67
N ILE A 333 -16.56 16.59 -8.44
CA ILE A 333 -17.38 16.46 -7.22
C ILE A 333 -17.54 17.78 -6.47
N GLY A 334 -16.88 18.86 -6.90
CA GLY A 334 -17.00 20.16 -6.24
C GLY A 334 -15.93 21.18 -6.61
N GLU A 335 -15.95 22.30 -5.90
CA GLU A 335 -15.05 23.42 -6.09
C GLU A 335 -14.59 23.99 -4.75
N ALA A 336 -13.49 24.72 -4.78
CA ALA A 336 -13.03 25.47 -3.63
C ALA A 336 -12.46 26.84 -4.02
N ASP A 337 -12.71 27.82 -3.17
CA ASP A 337 -12.27 29.20 -3.28
C ASP A 337 -11.43 29.54 -2.06
N TYR A 338 -10.17 29.89 -2.28
CA TYR A 338 -9.23 30.26 -1.22
C TYR A 338 -8.69 31.66 -1.44
N ARG A 339 -8.77 32.49 -0.41
CA ARG A 339 -8.27 33.85 -0.43
C ARG A 339 -7.25 34.04 0.68
N LEU A 340 -6.02 34.30 0.28
CA LEU A 340 -4.96 34.68 1.18
C LEU A 340 -4.89 36.21 1.22
N THR A 341 -5.09 36.79 2.39
CA THR A 341 -5.13 38.24 2.60
C THR A 341 -4.16 38.66 3.70
N ALA A 342 -3.58 39.85 3.57
CA ALA A 342 -2.71 40.41 4.59
C ALA A 342 -3.53 40.79 5.84
N GLN A 343 -2.99 40.52 7.03
CA GLN A 343 -3.59 40.84 8.32
C GLN A 343 -2.60 41.64 9.17
N ALA A 344 -3.06 42.76 9.74
CA ALA A 344 -2.21 43.59 10.58
C ALA A 344 -2.11 43.04 12.03
N PRO A 345 -0.94 43.14 12.71
CA PRO A 345 0.36 43.57 12.17
C PRO A 345 1.18 42.39 11.60
N GLY A 346 1.47 42.43 10.29
CA GLY A 346 2.46 41.56 9.64
C GLY A 346 2.09 40.07 9.44
N GLY A 347 0.85 39.68 9.69
CA GLY A 347 0.36 38.32 9.51
C GLY A 347 -0.40 38.10 8.20
N TRP A 348 -0.82 36.84 7.98
CA TRP A 348 -1.63 36.44 6.84
C TRP A 348 -2.85 35.66 7.33
N ARG A 349 -3.98 35.87 6.64
CA ARG A 349 -5.22 35.14 6.84
C ARG A 349 -5.58 34.37 5.57
N LEU A 350 -5.91 33.10 5.75
CA LEU A 350 -6.50 32.26 4.71
C LEU A 350 -8.00 32.16 4.98
N HIS A 351 -8.80 32.72 4.09
CA HIS A 351 -10.22 32.42 4.02
C HIS A 351 -10.43 31.29 3.02
N GLY A 352 -11.10 30.22 3.43
CA GLY A 352 -11.42 29.08 2.56
C GLY A 352 -12.92 28.85 2.52
N SER A 353 -13.46 28.73 1.31
CA SER A 353 -14.82 28.25 1.05
C SER A 353 -14.70 27.01 0.17
N VAL A 354 -15.28 25.91 0.62
CA VAL A 354 -15.20 24.62 -0.06
C VAL A 354 -16.60 24.08 -0.17
N GLU A 355 -17.03 23.75 -1.39
CA GLU A 355 -18.28 23.07 -1.64
C GLU A 355 -17.99 21.83 -2.46
N PHE A 356 -18.22 20.66 -1.86
CA PHE A 356 -18.01 19.41 -2.56
C PHE A 356 -18.88 18.31 -2.00
N ARG A 357 -19.22 17.36 -2.87
CA ARG A 357 -19.81 16.09 -2.48
C ARG A 357 -18.70 15.26 -1.87
N ALA A 358 -18.44 15.51 -0.60
CA ALA A 358 -17.39 14.80 0.11
C ALA A 358 -17.76 13.32 0.21
N ALA A 359 -17.01 12.51 -0.51
CA ALA A 359 -16.74 11.16 -0.05
C ALA A 359 -15.85 11.28 1.21
N ASN A 360 -16.44 11.60 2.37
CA ASN A 360 -15.83 11.21 3.64
C ASN A 360 -16.71 10.12 4.29
N ARG A 361 -16.19 8.91 4.22
CA ARG A 361 -16.40 7.75 5.09
C ARG A 361 -17.78 7.12 5.26
N MET A 362 -18.82 7.50 4.50
CA MET A 362 -19.92 6.58 4.10
C MET A 362 -21.09 7.22 3.33
N SER A 363 -21.24 8.55 3.23
CA SER A 363 -22.58 9.14 3.02
C SER A 363 -22.90 9.82 1.68
N GLU A 364 -21.96 10.03 0.75
CA GLU A 364 -22.20 10.83 -0.50
C GLU A 364 -22.82 12.23 -0.25
N THR A 365 -22.82 12.70 1.00
CA THR A 365 -23.53 13.90 1.40
C THR A 365 -22.75 15.13 0.97
N PRO A 366 -23.43 16.15 0.41
CA PRO A 366 -22.78 17.43 0.15
C PRO A 366 -22.24 18.01 1.45
N ILE A 367 -20.98 18.45 1.39
CA ILE A 367 -20.32 19.21 2.43
C ILE A 367 -20.06 20.61 1.87
N GLU A 368 -20.59 21.59 2.59
CA GLU A 368 -20.24 22.99 2.43
C GLU A 368 -19.44 23.39 3.65
N MET A 369 -18.23 23.92 3.45
CA MET A 369 -17.40 24.44 4.51
C MET A 369 -16.97 25.87 4.18
N SER A 370 -17.01 26.74 5.20
CA SER A 370 -16.37 28.04 5.15
C SER A 370 -15.55 28.23 6.41
N PHE A 371 -14.33 28.76 6.27
CA PHE A 371 -13.45 28.94 7.40
C PHE A 371 -12.48 30.10 7.22
N ASP A 372 -12.00 30.60 8.34
CA ASP A 372 -10.87 31.52 8.43
C ASP A 372 -9.76 30.88 9.27
N ALA A 373 -8.56 30.86 8.71
CA ALA A 373 -7.33 30.42 9.36
C ALA A 373 -6.34 31.58 9.44
N SER A 374 -5.67 31.72 10.59
CA SER A 374 -4.58 32.69 10.75
C SER A 374 -3.41 32.04 11.46
N TRP A 375 -2.20 32.36 11.00
CA TRP A 375 -0.96 31.76 11.46
C TRP A 375 0.00 32.79 12.05
N SER A 376 0.78 32.36 13.04
CA SER A 376 1.82 33.20 13.64
C SER A 376 2.80 33.66 12.56
N PRO A 377 3.11 34.95 12.43
CA PRO A 377 4.04 35.45 11.41
C PRO A 377 5.44 34.82 11.48
N ALA A 378 5.88 34.42 12.69
CA ALA A 378 7.20 33.85 12.92
C ALA A 378 7.24 32.32 12.76
N SER A 379 6.28 31.60 13.34
CA SER A 379 6.30 30.13 13.41
C SER A 379 5.31 29.43 12.49
N LEU A 380 4.42 30.19 11.83
CA LEU A 380 3.24 29.68 11.14
C LEU A 380 2.37 28.74 11.98
N ARG A 381 2.49 28.75 13.32
CA ARG A 381 1.54 28.03 14.17
C ARG A 381 0.14 28.59 13.96
N LEU A 382 -0.82 27.70 13.74
CA LEU A 382 -2.24 28.05 13.63
C LEU A 382 -2.69 28.57 14.98
N TYR A 383 -3.00 29.87 15.04
CA TYR A 383 -3.41 30.52 16.28
C TYR A 383 -4.87 30.96 16.26
N ARG A 384 -5.52 30.94 15.09
CA ARG A 384 -6.95 31.15 14.94
C ARG A 384 -7.47 30.26 13.82
N PHE A 385 -8.50 29.49 14.12
CA PHE A 385 -9.22 28.67 13.14
C PHE A 385 -10.69 28.61 13.53
N SER A 386 -11.56 29.14 12.67
CA SER A 386 -13.00 29.19 12.93
C SER A 386 -13.78 29.07 11.64
N GLY A 387 -14.98 28.51 11.70
CA GLY A 387 -15.77 28.34 10.51
C GLY A 387 -17.08 27.60 10.75
N ALA A 388 -17.78 27.33 9.66
CA ALA A 388 -18.98 26.53 9.64
C ALA A 388 -18.85 25.41 8.62
N VAL A 389 -19.43 24.26 8.95
CA VAL A 389 -19.57 23.12 8.05
C VAL A 389 -21.03 22.69 8.04
N THR A 390 -21.62 22.63 6.85
CA THR A 390 -22.96 22.08 6.62
C THR A 390 -22.82 20.69 6.04
N ARG A 391 -23.51 19.71 6.63
CA ARG A 391 -23.51 18.31 6.19
C ARG A 391 -24.94 17.81 6.16
N ALA A 392 -25.39 17.29 5.02
CA ALA A 392 -26.77 16.78 4.90
C ALA A 392 -27.83 17.77 5.42
N GLY A 393 -27.60 19.07 5.23
CA GLY A 393 -28.48 20.14 5.72
C GLY A 393 -28.29 20.54 7.20
N GLN A 394 -27.46 19.84 7.98
CA GLN A 394 -27.15 20.20 9.36
C GLN A 394 -25.88 21.06 9.42
N LYS A 395 -26.00 22.26 9.99
CA LYS A 395 -24.89 23.21 10.15
C LYS A 395 -24.22 23.04 11.52
N GLY A 396 -22.95 22.66 11.52
CA GLY A 396 -22.06 22.72 12.67
C GLY A 396 -21.14 23.94 12.57
N VAL A 397 -20.90 24.61 13.69
CA VAL A 397 -19.91 25.69 13.79
C VAL A 397 -18.77 25.19 14.65
N PHE A 398 -17.53 25.38 14.19
CA PHE A 398 -16.35 25.16 15.03
C PHE A 398 -15.81 26.52 15.47
N TRP A 399 -15.76 26.71 16.78
CA TRP A 399 -15.45 27.98 17.42
C TRP A 399 -13.93 28.26 17.43
N PRO A 400 -13.52 29.53 17.37
CA PRO A 400 -12.12 29.93 17.34
C PRO A 400 -11.41 29.47 18.60
N ARG A 401 -10.35 28.67 18.43
CA ARG A 401 -9.31 28.59 19.45
C ARG A 401 -8.29 29.68 19.13
N GLU A 402 -8.27 30.72 19.96
CA GLU A 402 -7.26 31.77 19.89
C GLU A 402 -6.12 31.47 20.86
N GLU A 403 -4.93 31.18 20.31
CA GLU A 403 -3.70 31.08 21.09
C GLU A 403 -2.87 32.34 20.90
N LYS A 404 -2.13 32.77 21.93
CA LYS A 404 -1.21 33.90 21.77
C LYS A 404 -0.09 33.50 20.81
N PRO A 405 0.27 34.32 19.80
CA PRO A 405 1.42 34.07 18.95
C PRO A 405 2.69 33.90 19.81
N SER A 406 3.37 32.75 19.71
CA SER A 406 4.63 32.52 20.40
C SER A 406 5.74 33.35 19.76
N GLY A 407 6.34 34.27 20.49
CA GLY A 407 7.20 35.33 19.94
C GLY A 407 8.65 34.98 19.59
N GLN A 408 9.07 33.71 19.55
CA GLN A 408 10.52 33.41 19.43
C GLN A 408 10.92 32.25 18.49
N GLN A 409 10.00 31.43 17.97
CA GLN A 409 10.36 30.30 17.10
C GLN A 409 10.09 30.62 15.62
N SER A 410 11.10 30.45 14.77
CA SER A 410 11.00 30.54 13.30
C SER A 410 10.89 29.17 12.63
N ALA A 411 10.25 28.23 13.32
CA ALA A 411 9.99 26.88 12.84
C ALA A 411 8.53 26.51 13.11
N LEU A 412 7.91 25.86 12.12
CA LEU A 412 6.64 25.19 12.29
C LEU A 412 6.90 23.86 12.97
N ASP A 413 6.36 23.71 14.17
CA ASP A 413 6.33 22.48 14.97
C ASP A 413 5.34 22.69 16.11
N GLY A 414 4.63 21.67 16.59
CA GLY A 414 3.66 21.86 17.67
C GLY A 414 2.37 22.59 17.23
N GLY A 415 1.28 22.33 17.96
CA GLY A 415 0.00 23.05 17.81
C GLY A 415 -0.97 22.41 16.83
N PHE A 416 -2.05 23.10 16.49
CA PHE A 416 -3.16 22.51 15.74
C PHE A 416 -3.00 22.60 14.21
N PHE A 417 -3.68 21.71 13.50
CA PHE A 417 -3.85 21.80 12.05
C PHE A 417 -5.23 21.34 11.59
N SER A 418 -5.62 21.80 10.41
CA SER A 418 -6.74 21.24 9.66
C SER A 418 -6.25 20.77 8.29
N PRO A 419 -6.72 19.60 7.78
CA PRO A 419 -6.41 19.14 6.43
C PRO A 419 -6.79 20.15 5.32
N TYR A 420 -7.71 21.08 5.62
CA TYR A 420 -8.19 22.10 4.69
C TYR A 420 -7.36 23.38 4.68
N GLU A 421 -6.42 23.57 5.62
CA GLU A 421 -5.52 24.74 5.66
C GLU A 421 -4.04 24.36 5.57
N LEU A 422 -3.66 23.20 6.10
CA LEU A 422 -2.26 22.79 6.23
C LEU A 422 -1.50 22.82 4.88
N PRO A 423 -2.07 22.39 3.73
CA PRO A 423 -1.40 22.51 2.43
C PRO A 423 -1.01 23.96 2.08
N TRP A 424 -1.84 24.94 2.41
CA TRP A 424 -1.53 26.34 2.17
C TRP A 424 -0.49 26.85 3.14
N ARG A 425 -0.61 26.50 4.42
CA ARG A 425 0.40 26.86 5.43
C ARG A 425 1.80 26.34 5.06
N LEU A 426 1.90 25.11 4.57
CA LEU A 426 3.17 24.50 4.19
C LEU A 426 3.81 25.14 2.95
N SER A 427 3.05 25.84 2.11
CA SER A 427 3.64 26.64 1.01
C SER A 427 4.56 27.77 1.53
N ALA A 428 4.40 28.14 2.80
CA ALA A 428 5.22 29.15 3.45
C ALA A 428 6.40 28.61 4.27
N ALA A 429 6.69 27.32 4.17
CA ALA A 429 7.97 26.80 4.62
C ALA A 429 9.12 27.47 3.85
N GLU A 430 10.16 27.93 4.57
CA GLU A 430 11.31 28.57 3.94
C GLU A 430 11.92 27.56 2.95
N PRO A 431 12.24 27.98 1.71
CA PRO A 431 12.11 27.10 0.57
C PRO A 431 12.91 25.85 0.76
N LEU A 432 12.26 24.73 0.48
CA LEU A 432 12.82 23.50 -0.05
C LEU A 432 13.80 23.89 -1.17
N PRO A 433 15.10 24.11 -0.91
CA PRO A 433 15.99 24.43 -1.99
C PRO A 433 16.15 23.13 -2.78
N ARG A 434 16.68 23.22 -4.00
CA ARG A 434 17.30 22.09 -4.72
C ARG A 434 18.33 21.29 -3.87
N ARG A 435 18.64 21.75 -2.65
CA ARG A 435 19.54 21.17 -1.64
C ARG A 435 18.84 20.51 -0.42
N ALA A 436 17.51 20.52 -0.31
CA ALA A 436 16.79 19.81 0.78
C ALA A 436 16.43 18.36 0.42
N ALA A 437 17.14 17.77 -0.55
CA ALA A 437 16.94 16.40 -1.00
C ALA A 437 16.97 15.42 0.18
N GLY A 438 15.97 14.54 0.25
CA GLY A 438 15.91 13.47 1.25
C GLY A 438 15.72 13.94 2.70
N ARG A 439 15.35 15.21 2.92
CA ARG A 439 15.05 15.70 4.27
C ARG A 439 13.67 15.23 4.72
N LEU A 440 13.69 14.45 5.78
CA LEU A 440 12.54 14.14 6.59
C LEU A 440 12.36 15.25 7.64
N ALA A 441 11.16 15.82 7.73
CA ALA A 441 10.78 16.67 8.85
C ALA A 441 9.60 16.05 9.60
N THR A 442 9.69 15.98 10.92
CA THR A 442 8.57 15.52 11.76
C THR A 442 7.98 16.72 12.47
N LEU A 443 6.67 16.90 12.30
CA LEU A 443 5.87 17.94 12.92
C LEU A 443 4.94 17.29 13.94
N ASP A 444 5.02 17.73 15.19
CA ASP A 444 4.11 17.24 16.22
C ASP A 444 2.83 18.10 16.20
N LEU A 445 1.77 17.64 15.53
CA LEU A 445 0.57 18.46 15.29
C LEU A 445 -0.70 17.81 15.85
N TRP A 446 -1.65 18.64 16.22
CA TRP A 446 -2.92 18.24 16.80
C TRP A 446 -4.02 18.45 15.77
N GLU A 447 -4.72 17.40 15.37
CA GLU A 447 -5.81 17.57 14.39
C GLU A 447 -6.95 18.36 15.04
N SER A 448 -7.32 19.47 14.41
CA SER A 448 -8.43 20.31 14.87
C SER A 448 -9.74 19.51 14.77
N PRO A 449 -10.54 19.43 15.85
CA PRO A 449 -11.80 18.69 15.85
C PRO A 449 -12.85 19.44 15.03
N ILE A 450 -12.86 19.20 13.72
CA ILE A 450 -14.00 19.52 12.85
C ILE A 450 -15.08 18.44 13.00
N GLU A 451 -14.69 17.22 13.45
CA GLU A 451 -15.52 16.00 13.50
C GLU A 451 -15.36 15.24 14.83
N ASP A 452 -15.53 15.92 15.96
CA ASP A 452 -15.81 15.33 17.28
C ASP A 452 -14.69 14.73 18.14
N ARG A 453 -13.45 14.47 17.70
CA ARG A 453 -12.32 14.21 18.64
C ARG A 453 -11.00 14.70 18.08
N GLY A 454 -10.39 15.68 18.72
CA GLY A 454 -9.01 16.05 18.43
C GLY A 454 -8.10 14.91 18.87
N ALA A 455 -7.24 14.44 17.97
CA ALA A 455 -6.22 13.46 18.28
C ALA A 455 -4.84 14.09 18.03
N GLU A 456 -3.92 13.87 18.97
CA GLU A 456 -2.51 14.13 18.75
C GLU A 456 -2.03 13.25 17.60
N ARG A 457 -1.42 13.86 16.57
CA ARG A 457 -0.92 13.14 15.39
C ARG A 457 0.48 13.63 15.05
N LEU A 458 1.41 12.70 15.05
CA LEU A 458 2.70 12.94 14.43
C LEU A 458 2.52 13.05 12.90
N VAL A 459 2.74 14.25 12.36
CA VAL A 459 2.70 14.49 10.91
C VAL A 459 4.12 14.49 10.38
N THR A 460 4.45 13.43 9.64
CA THR A 460 5.75 13.31 8.99
C THR A 460 5.70 13.94 7.61
N VAL A 461 6.50 14.96 7.37
CA VAL A 461 6.62 15.65 6.08
C VAL A 461 7.85 15.13 5.36
N PHE A 462 7.61 14.50 4.21
CA PHE A 462 8.65 14.02 3.31
C PHE A 462 8.80 14.99 2.14
N LEU A 463 10.03 15.44 1.93
CA LEU A 463 10.39 16.36 0.88
C LEU A 463 11.01 15.56 -0.26
N GLU A 464 10.21 15.28 -1.27
CA GLU A 464 10.66 14.48 -2.40
C GLU A 464 11.40 15.34 -3.43
N GLN A 465 12.53 14.83 -3.91
CA GLN A 465 13.31 15.48 -4.95
C GLN A 465 12.73 15.12 -6.32
N GLY A 466 12.39 16.14 -7.10
CA GLY A 466 11.96 15.98 -8.49
C GLY A 466 11.12 17.17 -8.90
N GLU A 467 11.58 17.90 -9.91
CA GLU A 467 10.68 18.84 -10.57
C GLU A 467 9.81 18.02 -11.51
N GLU A 468 8.50 18.02 -11.27
CA GLU A 468 7.54 17.38 -12.16
C GLU A 468 6.63 18.41 -12.81
N ALA A 469 6.37 18.19 -14.10
CA ALA A 469 5.44 18.99 -14.87
C ALA A 469 4.02 18.51 -14.55
N VAL A 470 3.24 19.36 -13.90
CA VAL A 470 1.85 19.09 -13.55
C VAL A 470 0.96 19.96 -14.42
N ARG A 471 0.00 19.32 -15.09
CA ARG A 471 -1.01 19.98 -15.91
C ARG A 471 -2.34 20.00 -15.17
N VAL A 472 -2.84 21.20 -14.93
CA VAL A 472 -4.14 21.50 -14.29
C VAL A 472 -4.94 22.46 -15.17
N PRO A 473 -6.23 22.72 -14.91
CA PRO A 473 -7.00 23.64 -15.73
C PRO A 473 -6.43 25.06 -15.82
N ALA A 474 -5.71 25.53 -14.78
CA ALA A 474 -5.01 26.82 -14.79
C ALA A 474 -3.76 26.88 -15.70
N GLY A 475 -3.29 25.75 -16.24
CA GLY A 475 -2.10 25.67 -17.09
C GLY A 475 -1.13 24.55 -16.70
N GLU A 476 0.08 24.63 -17.25
CA GLU A 476 1.17 23.69 -16.97
C GLU A 476 2.22 24.34 -16.08
N PHE A 477 2.58 23.66 -14.99
CA PHE A 477 3.47 24.19 -13.96
C PHE A 477 4.62 23.22 -13.69
N ARG A 478 5.81 23.77 -13.44
CA ARG A 478 6.90 23.01 -12.83
C ARG A 478 6.70 23.01 -11.33
N THR A 479 6.62 21.83 -10.74
CA THR A 479 6.24 21.67 -9.34
C THR A 479 7.22 20.80 -8.56
N VAL A 480 7.24 20.99 -7.24
CA VAL A 480 7.90 20.11 -6.27
C VAL A 480 6.82 19.42 -5.46
N ARG A 481 6.98 18.11 -5.26
CA ARG A 481 6.07 17.29 -4.46
C ARG A 481 6.50 17.23 -3.00
N VAL A 482 5.53 17.46 -2.12
CA VAL A 482 5.65 17.29 -0.67
C VAL A 482 4.65 16.22 -0.24
N THR A 483 5.11 15.19 0.44
CA THR A 483 4.26 14.09 0.91
C THR A 483 4.01 14.26 2.41
N LEU A 484 2.74 14.24 2.82
CA LEU A 484 2.27 14.42 4.20
C LEU A 484 1.80 13.07 4.76
N GLY A 485 2.63 12.50 5.63
CA GLY A 485 2.42 11.16 6.18
C GLY A 485 2.31 10.11 5.06
N THR A 486 1.41 9.15 5.24
CA THR A 486 1.15 8.09 4.25
C THR A 486 -0.06 8.39 3.36
N GLY A 487 -0.71 9.55 3.51
CA GLY A 487 -2.10 9.73 3.06
C GLY A 487 -2.35 10.85 2.06
N ALA A 488 -1.42 11.80 1.95
CA ALA A 488 -1.62 12.98 1.12
C ALA A 488 -0.32 13.47 0.47
N SER A 489 -0.45 14.06 -0.72
CA SER A 489 0.65 14.68 -1.43
C SER A 489 0.22 16.04 -1.95
N VAL A 490 1.17 16.98 -1.97
CA VAL A 490 0.96 18.37 -2.30
C VAL A 490 1.98 18.79 -3.34
N TRP A 491 1.56 19.53 -4.36
CA TRP A 491 2.43 20.02 -5.42
C TRP A 491 2.49 21.53 -5.37
N TYR A 492 3.68 22.06 -5.14
CA TYR A 492 3.93 23.50 -5.12
C TYR A 492 4.70 23.94 -6.36
N GLU A 493 4.36 25.09 -6.93
CA GLU A 493 5.16 25.71 -7.99
C GLU A 493 6.60 25.92 -7.51
N VAL A 494 7.59 25.66 -8.37
CA VAL A 494 9.02 25.79 -8.03
C VAL A 494 9.41 27.25 -7.72
N ASN A 495 8.68 28.20 -8.29
CA ASN A 495 8.94 29.63 -8.15
C ASN A 495 8.11 30.24 -7.02
N LYS A 496 8.64 31.28 -6.38
CA LYS A 496 7.87 32.09 -5.42
C LYS A 496 6.58 32.63 -6.09
N PRO A 497 5.44 32.62 -5.39
CA PRO A 497 5.28 32.39 -3.95
C PRO A 497 5.00 30.92 -3.54
N PHE A 498 5.43 29.93 -4.35
CA PHE A 498 5.23 28.50 -4.11
C PHE A 498 3.76 28.10 -4.09
N LEU A 499 3.02 28.52 -5.13
CA LEU A 499 1.58 28.30 -5.21
C LEU A 499 1.25 26.81 -5.13
N LEU A 500 0.20 26.50 -4.37
CA LEU A 500 -0.39 25.18 -4.37
C LEU A 500 -1.06 24.91 -5.73
N ILE A 501 -0.47 24.01 -6.52
CA ILE A 501 -0.96 23.67 -7.86
C ILE A 501 -1.94 22.50 -7.79
N GLN A 502 -1.61 21.51 -6.97
CA GLN A 502 -2.43 20.31 -6.80
C GLN A 502 -2.32 19.81 -5.37
N TYR A 503 -3.42 19.29 -4.84
CA TYR A 503 -3.46 18.60 -3.55
C TYR A 503 -4.22 17.28 -3.70
N ARG A 504 -3.59 16.17 -3.34
CA ARG A 504 -4.18 14.84 -3.44
C ARG A 504 -4.30 14.23 -2.05
N THR A 505 -5.50 13.76 -1.74
CA THR A 505 -5.82 13.03 -0.51
C THR A 505 -6.58 11.77 -0.90
N ALA A 506 -6.02 10.59 -0.68
CA ALA A 506 -6.65 9.31 -1.05
C ALA A 506 -7.21 9.32 -2.49
N ASP A 507 -8.55 9.36 -2.63
CA ASP A 507 -9.27 9.31 -3.91
C ASP A 507 -9.74 10.70 -4.42
N VAL A 508 -9.36 11.78 -3.73
CA VAL A 508 -9.76 13.16 -4.06
C VAL A 508 -8.56 13.97 -4.50
N VAL A 509 -8.71 14.67 -5.63
CA VAL A 509 -7.69 15.54 -6.21
C VAL A 509 -8.25 16.95 -6.36
N TRP A 510 -7.57 17.91 -5.74
CA TRP A 510 -7.83 19.33 -5.87
C TRP A 510 -6.85 19.87 -6.89
N MET A 511 -7.34 20.49 -7.96
CA MET A 511 -6.53 21.02 -9.05
C MET A 511 -6.79 22.50 -9.23
N LEU A 512 -5.72 23.29 -9.31
CA LEU A 512 -5.81 24.73 -9.52
C LEU A 512 -6.55 25.02 -10.84
N ALA A 513 -7.67 25.70 -10.73
CA ALA A 513 -8.53 26.12 -11.84
C ALA A 513 -8.22 27.54 -12.30
N SER A 514 -7.97 28.46 -11.37
CA SER A 514 -7.52 29.82 -11.68
C SER A 514 -6.75 30.46 -10.52
N ARG A 515 -5.95 31.47 -10.84
CA ARG A 515 -5.23 32.34 -9.89
C ARG A 515 -5.44 33.81 -10.25
N GLN A 516 -5.66 34.65 -9.25
CA GLN A 516 -5.74 36.12 -9.36
C GLN A 516 -4.92 36.80 -8.27
#